data_AF-A0A967MUC4-F1
#
_entry.id   AF-A0A967MUC4-F1
#
_cell.length_a   1.000
_cell.length_b   1.000
_cell.length_c   1.000
_cell.angle_alpha   90.00
_cell.angle_beta   90.00
_cell.angle_gamma   90.00
#
_symmetry.space_group_name_H-M   'P 1'
#
loop_
_entity.id
_entity.type
_entity.pdbx_description
1 polymer ?
#
loop_
_entity_poly.entity_id
_entity_poly.type
_entity_poly.pdbx_seq_one_letter_code
_entity_poly.pdbx_strand_id
1 'polypeptide(L)'
;EIATVAGPQLVVPVDNARYALNAANARWGSLYDALYGTDAIPDTDGAERGAGFNPVRGAKVVEAAADFLDASVGLAQGSFRDVAGFRVGGSPRSLVVTLGDGSETALAAADKFAGFNGAEDAPTCILLRNNGLHIEIQIDRDKPIGSAHPAGINDVFLE
;
A
#
# COMPACT_ATOMS: atom_id res chain seq x y z
N GLU A 1 5.87 -19.71 -6.02
CA GLU A 1 4.41 -19.54 -5.84
C GLU A 1 3.77 -20.77 -5.19
N ILE A 2 3.84 -21.98 -5.76
CA ILE A 2 3.05 -23.13 -5.28
C ILE A 2 3.61 -23.78 -4.00
N ALA A 3 4.92 -24.06 -3.96
CA ALA A 3 5.49 -24.91 -2.91
C ALA A 3 5.80 -24.17 -1.59
N THR A 4 5.94 -22.84 -1.63
CA THR A 4 6.58 -22.07 -0.54
C THR A 4 5.84 -20.79 -0.16
N VAL A 5 4.80 -20.40 -0.90
CA VAL A 5 4.04 -19.16 -0.64
C VAL A 5 2.59 -19.54 -0.39
N ALA A 6 2.07 -19.16 0.78
CA ALA A 6 0.64 -19.25 1.07
C ALA A 6 -0.04 -17.96 0.59
N GLY A 7 -1.02 -18.07 -0.31
CA GLY A 7 -1.73 -16.92 -0.87
C GLY A 7 -2.97 -17.31 -1.67
N PRO A 8 -3.74 -16.33 -2.17
CA PRO A 8 -4.95 -16.58 -2.94
C PRO A 8 -4.69 -17.33 -4.25
N GLN A 9 -5.65 -18.14 -4.68
CA GLN A 9 -5.67 -18.77 -6.01
C GLN A 9 -6.95 -18.40 -6.74
N LEU A 10 -6.83 -17.70 -7.87
CA LEU A 10 -7.96 -17.29 -8.69
C LEU A 10 -8.32 -18.38 -9.72
N VAL A 11 -9.62 -18.64 -9.89
CA VAL A 11 -10.16 -19.55 -10.90
C VAL A 11 -11.05 -18.76 -11.86
N VAL A 12 -10.83 -18.93 -13.16
CA VAL A 12 -11.45 -18.11 -14.20
C VAL A 12 -11.76 -18.96 -15.46
N PRO A 13 -12.86 -18.69 -16.19
CA PRO A 13 -13.15 -19.41 -17.43
C PRO A 13 -12.22 -18.92 -18.57
N VAL A 14 -11.48 -19.85 -19.17
CA VAL A 14 -10.44 -19.55 -20.19
C VAL A 14 -11.01 -19.14 -21.54
N ASP A 15 -12.27 -19.48 -21.82
CA ASP A 15 -12.99 -19.10 -23.03
C ASP A 15 -13.40 -17.61 -23.05
N ASN A 16 -13.34 -16.93 -21.90
CA ASN A 16 -13.45 -15.49 -21.81
C ASN A 16 -12.07 -14.83 -21.76
N ALA A 17 -11.58 -14.36 -22.92
CA ALA A 17 -10.27 -13.73 -23.04
C ALA A 17 -10.07 -12.52 -22.11
N ARG A 18 -11.12 -11.73 -21.84
CA ARG A 18 -11.03 -10.59 -20.91
C ARG A 18 -10.77 -11.06 -19.49
N TYR A 19 -11.49 -12.09 -19.05
CA TYR A 19 -11.32 -12.61 -17.70
C TYR A 19 -9.97 -13.30 -17.54
N ALA A 20 -9.52 -14.07 -18.54
CA ALA A 20 -8.20 -14.69 -18.53
C ALA A 20 -7.07 -13.65 -18.40
N LEU A 21 -7.13 -12.55 -19.16
CA LEU A 21 -6.13 -11.49 -19.11
C LEU A 21 -6.15 -10.77 -17.76
N ASN A 22 -7.33 -10.45 -17.23
CA ASN A 22 -7.48 -9.86 -15.90
C ASN A 22 -6.92 -10.79 -14.81
N ALA A 23 -7.18 -12.09 -14.90
CA ALA A 23 -6.70 -13.07 -13.93
C ALA A 23 -5.18 -13.24 -13.97
N ALA A 24 -4.57 -13.24 -15.16
CA ALA A 24 -3.11 -13.28 -15.29
C ALA A 24 -2.44 -12.04 -14.66
N ASN A 25 -3.07 -10.87 -14.79
CA ASN A 25 -2.57 -9.61 -14.23
C ASN A 25 -2.93 -9.41 -12.74
N ALA A 26 -3.84 -10.23 -12.18
CA ALA A 26 -4.30 -10.11 -10.79
C ALA A 26 -3.26 -10.54 -9.74
N ARG A 27 -2.02 -10.88 -10.16
CA ARG A 27 -0.90 -11.11 -9.25
C ARG A 27 -0.57 -9.86 -8.43
N TRP A 28 -0.86 -8.67 -8.95
CA TRP A 28 -0.70 -7.42 -8.22
C TRP A 28 -1.99 -6.62 -8.31
N GLY A 29 -2.56 -6.28 -7.16
CA GLY A 29 -3.82 -5.55 -7.06
C GLY A 29 -3.70 -4.31 -6.20
N SER A 30 -4.37 -3.23 -6.62
CA SER A 30 -4.53 -2.02 -5.81
C SER A 30 -5.44 -2.33 -4.61
N LEU A 31 -4.90 -2.15 -3.41
CA LEU A 31 -5.67 -2.22 -2.18
C LEU A 31 -6.65 -1.05 -2.09
N TYR A 32 -6.28 0.13 -2.58
CA TYR A 32 -7.16 1.30 -2.51
C TYR A 32 -8.39 1.08 -3.39
N ASP A 33 -8.23 0.58 -4.62
CA ASP A 33 -9.35 0.27 -5.50
C ASP A 33 -10.24 -0.83 -4.92
N ALA A 34 -9.64 -1.87 -4.33
CA ALA A 34 -10.37 -2.96 -3.69
C ALA A 34 -11.21 -2.47 -2.49
N LEU A 35 -10.63 -1.64 -1.61
CA LEU A 35 -11.34 -1.08 -0.46
C LEU A 35 -12.39 -0.06 -0.88
N TYR A 36 -12.07 0.81 -1.84
CA TYR A 36 -12.99 1.84 -2.32
C TYR A 36 -14.16 1.23 -3.07
N GLY A 37 -13.92 0.24 -3.93
CA GLY A 37 -14.91 -0.34 -4.84
C GLY A 37 -15.87 -1.35 -4.18
N THR A 38 -15.52 -1.90 -3.02
CA THR A 38 -16.30 -2.96 -2.34
C THR A 38 -16.99 -2.46 -1.07
N ASP A 39 -17.81 -3.30 -0.45
CA ASP A 39 -18.47 -3.03 0.84
C ASP A 39 -17.53 -3.22 2.06
N ALA A 40 -16.24 -3.51 1.83
CA ALA A 40 -15.22 -3.56 2.88
C ALA A 40 -15.12 -2.22 3.65
N ILE A 41 -15.34 -1.09 2.96
CA ILE A 41 -15.64 0.19 3.59
C ILE A 41 -17.16 0.41 3.50
N PRO A 42 -17.89 0.46 4.64
CA PRO A 42 -19.35 0.65 4.64
C PRO A 42 -19.77 1.95 3.95
N ASP A 43 -20.89 1.91 3.23
CA ASP A 43 -21.54 3.08 2.64
C ASP A 43 -22.37 3.83 3.69
N THR A 44 -21.71 4.33 4.73
CA THR A 44 -22.32 5.09 5.83
C THR A 44 -21.48 6.31 6.19
N ASP A 45 -22.09 7.23 6.94
CA ASP A 45 -21.44 8.42 7.51
C ASP A 45 -20.80 9.32 6.45
N GLY A 46 -21.45 9.47 5.28
CA GLY A 46 -20.95 10.30 4.19
C GLY A 46 -19.89 9.62 3.33
N ALA A 47 -19.59 8.33 3.55
CA ALA A 47 -18.63 7.54 2.79
C ALA A 47 -19.27 6.67 1.71
N GLU A 48 -20.47 7.03 1.25
CA GLU A 48 -21.19 6.30 0.20
C GLU A 48 -20.43 6.37 -1.13
N ARG A 49 -20.40 5.25 -1.84
CA ARG A 49 -19.96 5.21 -3.25
C ARG A 49 -20.92 6.00 -4.15
N GLY A 50 -20.37 6.65 -5.17
CA GLY A 50 -21.13 7.42 -6.15
C GLY A 50 -20.46 7.42 -7.53
N ALA A 51 -21.00 8.22 -8.44
CA ALA A 51 -20.47 8.32 -9.81
C ALA A 51 -19.08 8.97 -9.90
N GLY A 52 -18.65 9.68 -8.85
CA GLY A 52 -17.34 10.32 -8.76
C GLY A 52 -16.60 9.96 -7.48
N PHE A 53 -15.40 10.51 -7.33
CA PHE A 53 -14.59 10.35 -6.13
C PHE A 53 -15.25 11.06 -4.93
N ASN A 54 -15.41 10.32 -3.84
CA ASN A 54 -15.88 10.80 -2.56
C ASN A 54 -14.66 10.92 -1.61
N PRO A 55 -14.21 12.15 -1.28
CA PRO A 55 -13.06 12.35 -0.41
C PRO A 55 -13.22 11.76 1.00
N VAL A 56 -14.44 11.71 1.55
CA VAL A 56 -14.72 11.12 2.87
C VAL A 56 -14.47 9.61 2.82
N ARG A 57 -14.93 8.96 1.75
CA ARG A 57 -14.63 7.54 1.52
C ARG A 57 -13.14 7.30 1.26
N GLY A 58 -12.51 8.16 0.46
CA GLY A 58 -11.07 8.10 0.19
C GLY A 58 -10.23 8.18 1.46
N ALA A 59 -10.58 9.04 2.41
CA ALA A 59 -9.92 9.12 3.71
C ALA A 59 -10.05 7.81 4.51
N LYS A 60 -11.25 7.21 4.55
CA LYS A 60 -11.46 5.89 5.20
C LYS A 60 -10.63 4.77 4.55
N VAL A 61 -10.45 4.81 3.23
CA VAL A 61 -9.59 3.86 2.49
C VAL A 61 -8.13 4.02 2.89
N VAL A 62 -7.61 5.26 2.95
CA VAL A 62 -6.24 5.55 3.38
C VAL A 62 -6.01 5.09 4.82
N GLU A 63 -6.94 5.37 5.73
CA GLU A 63 -6.87 4.91 7.13
C GLU A 63 -6.84 3.38 7.23
N ALA A 64 -7.73 2.68 6.50
CA ALA A 64 -7.77 1.22 6.49
C ALA A 64 -6.48 0.59 5.91
N ALA A 65 -5.89 1.22 4.89
CA ALA A 65 -4.61 0.78 4.36
C ALA A 65 -3.44 1.02 5.32
N ALA A 66 -3.45 2.14 6.06
CA ALA A 66 -2.48 2.39 7.11
C ALA A 66 -2.59 1.36 8.24
N ASP A 67 -3.81 1.00 8.66
CA ASP A 67 -4.05 -0.06 9.65
C ASP A 67 -3.53 -1.42 9.17
N PHE A 68 -3.73 -1.74 7.88
CA PHE A 68 -3.18 -2.93 7.26
C PHE A 68 -1.65 -2.94 7.30
N LEU A 69 -0.99 -1.82 6.99
CA LEU A 69 0.45 -1.68 7.06
C LEU A 69 0.96 -1.82 8.50
N ASP A 70 0.34 -1.17 9.47
CA ASP A 70 0.71 -1.31 10.88
C ASP A 70 0.61 -2.77 11.36
N ALA A 71 -0.46 -3.47 10.99
CA ALA A 71 -0.64 -4.88 11.34
C ALA A 71 0.35 -5.81 10.62
N SER A 72 0.75 -5.49 9.39
CA SER A 72 1.56 -6.37 8.54
C SER A 72 3.06 -6.13 8.68
N VAL A 73 3.49 -4.88 8.72
CA VAL A 73 4.89 -4.44 8.61
C VAL A 73 5.22 -3.29 9.57
N GLY A 74 4.44 -3.11 10.65
CA GLY A 74 4.42 -1.91 11.48
C GLY A 74 5.76 -1.27 11.86
N LEU A 75 5.70 -0.01 12.24
CA LEU A 75 6.86 0.81 12.58
C LEU A 75 7.38 0.48 13.99
N ALA A 76 8.68 0.69 14.22
CA ALA A 76 9.29 0.53 15.54
C ALA A 76 8.70 1.53 16.56
N GLN A 77 8.34 2.72 16.07
CA GLN A 77 7.66 3.78 16.80
C GLN A 77 6.70 4.49 15.84
N GLY A 78 5.53 4.89 16.34
CA GLY A 78 4.49 5.56 15.54
C GLY A 78 3.60 4.61 14.76
N SER A 79 2.81 5.18 13.85
CA SER A 79 1.85 4.48 12.98
C SER A 79 2.03 4.93 11.54
N PHE A 80 1.71 4.06 10.58
CA PHE A 80 1.63 4.42 9.16
C PHE A 80 0.64 5.58 8.89
N ARG A 81 -0.32 5.82 9.79
CA ARG A 81 -1.27 6.95 9.73
C ARG A 81 -0.57 8.31 9.82
N ASP A 82 0.55 8.37 10.53
CA ASP A 82 1.27 9.62 10.82
C ASP A 82 2.47 9.84 9.88
N VAL A 83 2.63 9.03 8.84
CA VAL A 83 3.81 9.09 7.99
C VAL A 83 3.79 10.32 7.08
N ALA A 84 4.89 11.06 7.09
CA ALA A 84 5.11 12.28 6.33
C ALA A 84 6.22 12.17 5.27
N GLY A 85 7.02 11.10 5.30
CA GLY A 85 8.05 10.88 4.28
C GLY A 85 8.75 9.54 4.38
N PHE A 86 9.42 9.17 3.29
CA PHE A 86 10.24 7.99 3.18
C PHE A 86 11.60 8.35 2.58
N ARG A 87 12.65 7.72 3.08
CA ARG A 87 13.96 7.69 2.44
C ARG A 87 14.61 6.33 2.68
N VAL A 88 15.58 5.98 1.87
CA VAL A 88 16.41 4.79 2.04
C VAL A 88 17.82 5.22 2.36
N GLY A 89 18.46 4.57 3.34
CA GLY A 89 19.83 4.92 3.70
C GLY A 89 20.45 3.99 4.73
N GLY A 90 21.70 4.30 5.09
CA GLY A 90 22.50 3.53 6.03
C GLY A 90 23.32 2.40 5.39
N SER A 91 24.09 1.70 6.24
CA SER A 91 24.86 0.52 5.88
C SER A 91 24.70 -0.53 7.00
N PRO A 92 23.94 -1.62 6.78
CA PRO A 92 23.23 -1.97 5.55
C PRO A 92 22.09 -1.00 5.19
N ARG A 93 21.67 -1.00 3.92
CA ARG A 93 20.55 -0.17 3.45
C ARG A 93 19.27 -0.54 4.19
N SER A 94 18.54 0.47 4.63
CA SER A 94 17.30 0.34 5.39
C SER A 94 16.31 1.44 5.02
N LEU A 95 15.02 1.15 5.24
CA LEU A 95 13.97 2.15 5.16
C LEU A 95 14.01 3.06 6.38
N VAL A 96 14.00 4.37 6.15
CA VAL A 96 13.76 5.38 7.18
C VAL A 96 12.45 6.07 6.87
N VAL A 97 11.62 6.20 7.91
CA VAL A 97 10.28 6.75 7.83
C VAL A 97 10.24 8.03 8.68
N THR A 98 9.81 9.13 8.08
CA THR A 98 9.60 10.40 8.80
C THR A 98 8.14 10.50 9.21
N LEU A 99 7.87 10.76 10.49
CA LEU A 99 6.52 10.96 11.02
C LEU A 99 6.12 12.44 10.95
N GLY A 100 4.83 12.72 11.15
CA GLY A 100 4.24 14.06 11.06
C GLY A 100 4.79 15.07 12.07
N ASP A 101 5.37 14.59 13.18
CA ASP A 101 6.08 15.43 14.17
C ASP A 101 7.54 15.73 13.78
N GLY A 102 8.01 15.18 12.65
CA GLY A 102 9.37 15.31 12.16
C GLY A 102 10.35 14.30 12.74
N SER A 103 9.93 13.42 13.65
CA SER A 103 10.76 12.32 14.13
C SER A 103 11.00 11.28 13.02
N GLU A 104 12.13 10.58 13.11
CA GLU A 104 12.44 9.47 12.22
C GLU A 104 12.30 8.13 12.97
N THR A 105 11.75 7.16 12.28
CA THR A 105 11.56 5.78 12.75
C THR A 105 11.96 4.80 11.65
N ALA A 106 11.91 3.51 11.97
CA ALA A 106 12.16 2.42 11.05
C ALA A 106 11.01 1.41 11.11
N LEU A 107 11.04 0.39 10.27
CA LEU A 107 10.18 -0.79 10.45
C LEU A 107 10.52 -1.47 11.79
N ALA A 108 9.53 -1.99 12.50
CA ALA A 108 9.72 -2.77 13.72
C ALA A 108 10.59 -4.02 13.45
N ALA A 109 10.49 -4.57 12.24
CA ALA A 109 11.31 -5.67 11.75
C ALA A 109 11.98 -5.25 10.44
N ALA A 110 13.28 -4.97 10.50
CA ALA A 110 14.04 -4.40 9.38
C ALA A 110 14.14 -5.33 8.16
N ASP A 111 14.02 -6.64 8.35
CA ASP A 111 14.01 -7.67 7.30
C ASP A 111 12.73 -7.65 6.44
N LYS A 112 11.70 -6.91 6.86
CA LYS A 112 10.50 -6.67 6.05
C LYS A 112 10.73 -5.67 4.94
N PHE A 113 11.84 -4.92 4.94
CA PHE A 113 12.22 -4.09 3.80
C PHE A 113 12.84 -4.96 2.70
N ALA A 114 12.20 -4.99 1.53
CA ALA A 114 12.61 -5.85 0.41
C ALA A 114 13.23 -5.05 -0.76
N GLY A 115 13.00 -3.74 -0.83
CA GLY A 115 13.60 -2.88 -1.84
C GLY A 115 12.87 -1.55 -2.04
N PHE A 116 13.27 -0.81 -3.06
CA PHE A 116 12.63 0.45 -3.45
C PHE A 116 12.91 0.75 -4.93
N ASN A 117 12.14 1.65 -5.52
CA ASN A 117 12.44 2.31 -6.79
C ASN A 117 12.55 3.82 -6.58
N GLY A 118 13.21 4.49 -7.52
CA GLY A 118 13.45 5.94 -7.47
C GLY A 118 14.76 6.29 -6.78
N ALA A 119 14.88 7.55 -6.34
CA ALA A 119 16.05 8.02 -5.62
C ALA A 119 16.00 7.63 -4.13
N GLU A 120 17.14 7.50 -3.48
CA GLU A 120 17.20 7.13 -2.05
C GLU A 120 16.54 8.17 -1.15
N ASP A 121 16.65 9.45 -1.49
CA ASP A 121 16.06 10.58 -0.75
C ASP A 121 14.60 10.89 -1.16
N ALA A 122 14.15 10.34 -2.29
CA ALA A 122 12.80 10.51 -2.81
C ALA A 122 12.35 9.24 -3.58
N PRO A 123 12.08 8.14 -2.86
CA PRO A 123 11.65 6.89 -3.48
C PRO A 123 10.24 7.06 -4.07
N THR A 124 10.01 6.45 -5.23
CA THR A 124 8.68 6.41 -5.88
C THR A 124 7.91 5.16 -5.51
N CYS A 125 8.59 4.14 -5.00
CA CYS A 125 7.98 2.92 -4.48
C CYS A 125 8.85 2.34 -3.37
N ILE A 126 8.22 1.88 -2.29
CA ILE A 126 8.84 1.07 -1.24
C ILE A 126 8.28 -0.34 -1.32
N LEU A 127 9.15 -1.33 -1.51
CA LEU A 127 8.80 -2.75 -1.53
C LEU A 127 9.07 -3.35 -0.16
N LEU A 128 8.02 -3.95 0.40
CA LEU A 128 8.02 -4.62 1.68
C LEU A 128 7.64 -6.08 1.50
N ARG A 129 7.90 -6.90 2.53
CA ARG A 129 7.52 -8.31 2.54
C ARG A 129 7.04 -8.77 3.91
N ASN A 130 5.95 -9.51 3.92
CA ASN A 130 5.41 -10.14 5.11
C ASN A 130 4.89 -11.55 4.78
N ASN A 131 5.23 -12.56 5.59
CA ASN A 131 4.78 -13.95 5.39
C ASN A 131 5.03 -14.50 3.98
N GLY A 132 6.09 -14.05 3.33
CA GLY A 132 6.47 -14.50 2.00
C GLY A 132 5.85 -13.73 0.83
N LEU A 133 4.83 -12.90 1.08
CA LEU A 133 4.13 -12.04 0.10
C LEU A 133 4.64 -10.60 0.16
N HIS A 134 4.64 -9.92 -0.98
CA HIS A 134 5.09 -8.55 -1.08
C HIS A 134 3.96 -7.52 -0.94
N ILE A 135 4.34 -6.33 -0.48
CA ILE A 135 3.49 -5.16 -0.33
C ILE A 135 4.27 -3.98 -0.92
N GLU A 136 3.66 -3.25 -1.86
CA GLU A 136 4.26 -2.08 -2.49
C GLU A 136 3.54 -0.81 -2.06
N ILE A 137 4.26 0.12 -1.43
CA ILE A 137 3.75 1.47 -1.16
C ILE A 137 4.13 2.34 -2.36
N GLN A 138 3.14 2.82 -3.10
CA GLN A 138 3.31 3.67 -4.28
C GLN A 138 3.27 5.14 -3.86
N ILE A 139 4.31 5.90 -4.22
CA ILE A 139 4.50 7.29 -3.82
C ILE A 139 4.48 8.16 -5.08
N ASP A 140 3.48 9.03 -5.18
CA ASP A 140 3.27 9.91 -6.34
C ASP A 140 2.49 11.16 -5.91
N ARG A 141 3.21 12.27 -5.71
CA ARG A 141 2.62 13.54 -5.26
C ARG A 141 1.88 14.30 -6.37
N ASP A 142 2.03 13.88 -7.64
CA ASP A 142 1.37 14.53 -8.77
C ASP A 142 -0.06 14.00 -8.97
N LYS A 143 -0.38 12.84 -8.38
CA LYS A 143 -1.73 12.26 -8.42
C LYS A 143 -2.64 12.82 -7.32
N PRO A 144 -3.97 12.87 -7.54
CA PRO A 144 -4.90 13.47 -6.59
C PRO A 144 -4.81 12.90 -5.16
N ILE A 145 -4.68 11.57 -5.03
CA ILE A 145 -4.61 10.92 -3.71
C ILE A 145 -3.27 11.22 -3.05
N GLY A 146 -2.16 10.99 -3.75
CA GLY A 146 -0.83 11.27 -3.20
C GLY A 146 -0.58 12.74 -2.89
N SER A 147 -1.13 13.68 -3.67
CA SER A 147 -1.04 15.12 -3.38
C SER A 147 -1.71 15.53 -2.06
N ALA A 148 -2.71 14.76 -1.61
CA ALA A 148 -3.44 15.00 -0.36
C ALA A 148 -2.83 14.23 0.82
N HIS A 149 -1.97 13.25 0.57
CA HIS A 149 -1.31 12.45 1.60
C HIS A 149 0.00 13.12 2.06
N PRO A 150 0.25 13.30 3.38
CA PRO A 150 1.47 13.97 3.87
C PRO A 150 2.78 13.39 3.31
N ALA A 151 2.88 12.06 3.26
CA ALA A 151 4.00 11.34 2.64
C ALA A 151 3.95 11.15 1.11
N GLY A 152 2.89 11.56 0.43
CA GLY A 152 2.75 11.32 -1.00
C GLY A 152 2.25 9.92 -1.38
N ILE A 153 1.77 9.11 -0.43
CA ILE A 153 1.27 7.76 -0.70
C ILE A 153 0.02 7.88 -1.58
N ASN A 154 0.12 7.32 -2.78
CA ASN A 154 -0.97 7.31 -3.74
C ASN A 154 -1.75 5.99 -3.73
N ASP A 155 -1.08 4.87 -3.41
CA ASP A 155 -1.71 3.54 -3.36
C ASP A 155 -0.85 2.54 -2.57
N VAL A 156 -1.44 1.41 -2.21
CA VAL A 156 -0.76 0.22 -1.72
C VAL A 156 -1.12 -0.96 -2.62
N PHE A 157 -0.12 -1.58 -3.25
CA PHE A 157 -0.29 -2.76 -4.09
C PHE A 157 0.05 -4.03 -3.30
N LEU A 158 -0.80 -5.05 -3.44
CA LEU A 158 -0.61 -6.35 -2.79
C LEU A 158 -0.35 -7.44 -3.83
N GLU A 159 0.55 -8.36 -3.47
CA GLU A 159 0.83 -9.60 -4.19
C GLU A 159 -0.16 -10.74 -3.90
#